data_AF-A0A2G9P9L8-F1
#
_entry.id   AF-A0A2G9P9L8-F1
#
_cell.length_a   1.000
_cell.length_b   1.000
_cell.length_c   1.000
_cell.angle_alpha   90.00
_cell.angle_beta   90.00
_cell.angle_gamma   90.00
#
_symmetry.space_group_name_H-M   'P 1'
#
loop_
_entity.id
_entity.type
_entity.pdbx_description
1 polymer ?
#
loop_
_entity_poly.entity_id
_entity_poly.type
_entity_poly.pdbx_seq_one_letter_code
_entity_poly.pdbx_strand_id
1 'polypeptide(L)'
;MIPVIIELSVLLSKTPKQVTLVTKDEGVLSMLEEQGSLIAKHTGITHLRAQAFDPEGVRRGLRVDYEKVEEQYGKDTPIIIGKIATLSAESVKKNTKEGIIMLTLNGKEYALESSWIEERVEAPEGFTKIQFSKGYILFKEE
;
A
#
# COMPACT_ATOMS: atom_id res chain seq x y z
N MET A 1 9.21 -14.96 8.28
CA MET A 1 9.85 -15.08 6.96
C MET A 1 9.19 -16.17 6.10
N ILE A 2 9.13 -17.43 6.54
CA ILE A 2 8.51 -18.55 5.80
C ILE A 2 7.07 -18.27 5.28
N PRO A 3 6.15 -17.64 6.05
CA PRO A 3 4.78 -17.40 5.58
C PRO A 3 4.72 -16.48 4.35
N VAL A 4 5.58 -15.46 4.32
CA VAL A 4 5.66 -14.49 3.21
C VAL A 4 6.21 -15.15 1.95
N ILE A 5 7.13 -16.12 2.08
CA ILE A 5 7.67 -16.87 0.94
C ILE A 5 6.58 -17.72 0.29
N ILE A 6 5.75 -18.39 1.10
CA ILE A 6 4.64 -19.20 0.60
C ILE A 6 3.60 -18.30 -0.09
N GLU A 7 3.24 -17.19 0.55
CA GLU A 7 2.31 -16.19 0.00
C GLU A 7 2.82 -15.66 -1.35
N LEU A 8 4.07 -15.20 -1.42
CA LEU A 8 4.68 -14.70 -2.64
C LEU A 8 4.78 -15.77 -3.72
N SER A 9 5.21 -16.99 -3.40
CA SER A 9 5.33 -18.08 -4.39
C SER A 9 3.99 -18.43 -5.03
N VAL A 10 2.91 -18.46 -4.23
CA VAL A 10 1.54 -18.70 -4.73
C VAL A 10 1.07 -17.56 -5.62
N LEU A 11 1.30 -16.31 -5.23
CA LEU A 11 0.92 -15.15 -6.04
C LEU A 11 1.71 -15.10 -7.35
N LEU A 12 3.03 -15.29 -7.27
CA LEU A 12 3.95 -15.22 -8.41
C LEU A 12 3.75 -16.35 -9.43
N SER A 13 3.28 -17.52 -8.99
CA SER A 13 2.91 -18.62 -9.91
C SER A 13 1.74 -18.28 -10.84
N LYS A 14 0.97 -17.23 -10.51
CA LYS A 14 -0.20 -16.78 -11.28
C LYS A 14 0.09 -15.52 -12.09
N THR A 15 1.32 -14.99 -12.02
CA THR A 15 1.70 -13.73 -12.68
C THR A 15 2.51 -13.95 -13.96
N PRO A 16 2.44 -13.02 -14.92
CA PRO A 16 3.23 -13.06 -16.16
C PRO A 16 4.73 -12.89 -15.91
N LYS A 17 5.50 -12.98 -16.99
CA LYS A 17 6.96 -13.19 -16.99
C LYS A 17 7.79 -12.04 -16.39
N GLN A 18 7.24 -10.84 -16.25
CA GLN A 18 7.92 -9.67 -15.70
C GLN A 18 7.18 -9.13 -14.48
N VAL A 19 7.88 -9.10 -13.35
CA VAL A 19 7.28 -8.77 -12.06
C VAL A 19 8.18 -7.84 -11.25
N THR A 20 7.58 -6.77 -10.73
CA THR A 20 8.22 -5.85 -9.78
C THR A 20 7.51 -5.92 -8.43
N LEU A 21 8.24 -6.33 -7.41
CA LEU A 21 7.78 -6.33 -6.03
C LEU A 21 8.19 -5.03 -5.35
N VAL A 22 7.24 -4.38 -4.70
CA VAL A 22 7.46 -3.11 -3.98
C VAL A 22 7.19 -3.34 -2.49
N THR A 23 8.23 -3.18 -1.67
CA THR A 23 8.14 -3.36 -0.21
C THR A 23 9.22 -2.58 0.52
N LYS A 24 8.86 -1.94 1.64
CA LYS A 24 9.82 -1.33 2.58
C LYS A 24 10.33 -2.32 3.63
N ASP A 25 9.88 -3.58 3.61
CA ASP A 25 10.31 -4.61 4.56
C ASP A 25 11.69 -5.14 4.15
N GLU A 26 12.74 -4.75 4.88
CA GLU A 26 14.13 -5.14 4.60
C GLU A 26 14.31 -6.66 4.60
N GLY A 27 13.57 -7.39 5.45
CA GLY A 27 13.62 -8.85 5.48
C GLY A 27 13.10 -9.49 4.20
N VAL A 28 12.09 -8.89 3.56
CA VAL A 28 11.61 -9.33 2.24
C VAL A 28 12.60 -8.98 1.14
N LEU A 29 13.20 -7.78 1.19
CA LEU A 29 14.21 -7.35 0.21
C LEU A 29 15.43 -8.27 0.23
N SER A 30 16.04 -8.50 1.40
CA SER A 30 17.20 -9.39 1.54
C SER A 30 16.88 -10.83 1.14
N MET A 31 15.69 -11.32 1.49
CA MET A 31 15.27 -12.67 1.12
C MET A 31 15.09 -12.82 -0.40
N LEU A 32 14.60 -11.79 -1.11
CA LEU A 32 14.53 -11.81 -2.57
C LEU A 32 15.91 -11.69 -3.23
N GLU A 33 16.86 -11.00 -2.61
CA GLU A 33 18.25 -11.00 -3.08
C GLU A 33 18.88 -12.40 -2.99
N GLU A 34 18.65 -13.12 -1.89
CA GLU A 34 19.20 -14.46 -1.67
C GLU A 34 18.49 -15.55 -2.47
N GLN A 35 17.15 -15.50 -2.55
CA GLN A 35 16.32 -16.60 -3.07
C GLN A 35 15.51 -16.24 -4.32
N GLY A 36 15.59 -15.01 -4.82
CA GLY A 36 14.80 -14.54 -5.95
C GLY A 36 15.01 -15.36 -7.22
N SER A 37 16.24 -15.84 -7.46
CA SER A 37 16.57 -16.71 -8.60
C SER A 37 15.88 -18.08 -8.53
N LEU A 38 15.80 -18.66 -7.33
CA LEU A 38 15.08 -19.92 -7.09
C LEU A 38 13.58 -19.72 -7.28
N ILE A 39 13.02 -18.63 -6.75
CA ILE A 39 11.61 -18.29 -6.91
C ILE A 39 11.26 -18.09 -8.37
N ALA A 40 12.06 -17.32 -9.11
CA ALA A 40 11.89 -17.10 -10.55
C ALA A 40 11.90 -18.43 -11.31
N LYS A 41 12.85 -19.32 -11.00
CA LYS A 41 12.94 -20.65 -11.61
C LYS A 41 11.71 -21.53 -11.31
N HIS A 42 11.22 -21.51 -10.07
CA HIS A 42 10.06 -22.32 -9.67
C HIS A 42 8.73 -21.78 -10.18
N THR A 43 8.63 -20.46 -10.40
CA THR A 43 7.40 -19.79 -10.84
C THR A 43 7.35 -19.54 -12.35
N GLY A 44 8.48 -19.70 -13.06
CA GLY A 44 8.57 -19.42 -14.50
C GLY A 44 8.70 -17.94 -14.85
N ILE A 45 8.93 -17.08 -13.87
CA ILE A 45 9.16 -15.64 -14.05
C ILE A 45 10.55 -15.42 -14.65
N THR A 46 10.64 -14.60 -15.70
CA THR A 46 11.91 -14.28 -16.37
C THR A 46 12.61 -13.07 -15.75
N HIS A 47 11.86 -12.14 -15.17
CA HIS A 47 12.42 -10.95 -14.54
C HIS A 47 11.67 -10.65 -13.24
N LEU A 48 12.34 -10.90 -12.11
CA LEU A 48 11.86 -10.57 -10.77
C LEU A 48 12.73 -9.47 -10.19
N ARG A 49 12.15 -8.31 -9.94
CA ARG A 49 12.83 -7.18 -9.30
C ARG A 49 12.14 -6.83 -7.99
N ALA A 50 12.91 -6.49 -6.97
CA ALA A 50 12.41 -5.94 -5.72
C ALA A 50 12.91 -4.50 -5.55
N GLN A 51 12.06 -3.62 -5.01
CA GLN A 51 12.44 -2.25 -4.71
C GLN A 51 11.67 -1.69 -3.51
N ALA A 52 12.32 -0.80 -2.76
CA ALA A 52 11.73 -0.15 -1.58
C ALA A 52 10.77 0.99 -1.93
N PHE A 53 10.97 1.60 -3.09
CA PHE A 53 10.25 2.79 -3.53
C PHE A 53 9.33 2.45 -4.68
N ASP A 54 8.28 3.24 -4.86
CA ASP A 54 7.34 3.02 -5.93
C ASP A 54 7.99 3.30 -7.29
N PRO A 55 7.70 2.49 -8.32
CA PRO A 55 8.05 2.83 -9.69
C PRO A 55 7.24 4.05 -10.18
N GLU A 56 7.74 4.67 -11.24
CA GLU A 56 7.08 5.82 -11.87
C GLU A 56 5.63 5.48 -12.27
N GLY A 57 4.73 6.44 -12.10
CA GLY A 57 3.31 6.29 -12.45
C GLY A 57 2.44 5.64 -11.37
N VAL A 58 3.03 5.07 -10.31
CA VAL A 58 2.25 4.64 -9.12
C VAL A 58 1.74 5.87 -8.40
N ARG A 59 0.45 5.87 -8.07
CA ARG A 59 -0.17 6.91 -7.25
C ARG A 59 -0.49 6.36 -5.88
N ARG A 60 -0.06 7.07 -4.84
CA ARG A 60 -0.48 6.81 -3.47
C ARG A 60 -1.46 7.87 -3.03
N GLY A 61 -2.52 7.44 -2.38
CA GLY A 61 -3.52 8.30 -1.80
C GLY A 61 -4.05 7.72 -0.51
N LEU A 62 -4.82 8.54 0.20
CA LEU A 62 -5.57 8.10 1.36
C LEU A 62 -7.05 8.13 1.00
N ARG A 63 -7.75 7.03 1.29
CA ARG A 63 -9.20 6.97 1.26
C ARG A 63 -9.72 6.96 2.69
N VAL A 64 -10.85 7.60 2.90
CA VAL A 64 -11.52 7.64 4.19
C VAL A 64 -12.87 6.96 4.08
N ASP A 65 -13.24 6.25 5.13
CA ASP A 65 -14.57 5.68 5.33
C ASP A 65 -15.59 6.82 5.53
N TYR A 66 -16.29 7.16 4.45
CA TYR A 66 -17.19 8.31 4.42
C TYR A 66 -18.32 8.18 5.43
N GLU A 67 -18.89 6.97 5.56
CA GLU A 67 -20.06 6.72 6.41
C GLU A 67 -19.71 6.95 7.89
N LYS A 68 -18.55 6.46 8.35
CA LYS A 68 -18.12 6.65 9.74
C LYS A 68 -17.80 8.10 10.07
N VAL A 69 -17.17 8.82 9.13
CA VAL A 69 -16.89 10.25 9.33
C VAL A 69 -18.18 11.07 9.32
N GLU A 70 -19.15 10.73 8.45
CA GLU A 70 -20.47 11.34 8.44
C GLU A 70 -21.27 11.08 9.71
N GLU A 71 -21.25 9.86 10.24
CA GLU A 71 -21.91 9.51 11.49
C GLU A 71 -21.39 10.37 12.66
N GLN A 72 -20.08 10.65 12.71
CA GLN A 72 -19.48 11.42 13.79
C GLN A 72 -19.53 12.95 13.58
N TYR A 73 -19.33 13.43 12.35
CA TYR A 73 -19.07 14.84 12.07
C TYR A 73 -20.06 15.51 11.11
N GLY A 74 -20.98 14.74 10.51
CA GLY A 74 -22.09 15.23 9.69
C GLY A 74 -21.67 16.26 8.64
N LYS A 75 -22.03 17.53 8.87
CA LYS A 75 -21.77 18.62 7.91
C LYS A 75 -20.29 18.92 7.68
N ASP A 76 -19.42 18.58 8.63
CA ASP A 76 -17.98 18.81 8.52
C ASP A 76 -17.27 17.67 7.74
N THR A 77 -17.98 16.60 7.35
CA THR A 77 -17.40 15.45 6.64
C THR A 77 -16.66 15.81 5.35
N PRO A 78 -17.22 16.64 4.43
CA PRO A 78 -16.53 16.96 3.19
C PRO A 78 -15.19 17.68 3.41
N ILE A 79 -15.11 18.58 4.41
CA ILE A 79 -13.88 19.31 4.70
C ILE A 79 -12.82 18.43 5.39
N ILE A 80 -13.25 17.50 6.25
CA ILE A 80 -12.37 16.52 6.89
C ILE A 80 -11.77 15.57 5.85
N ILE A 81 -12.61 15.00 4.98
CA ILE A 81 -12.16 14.09 3.92
C ILE A 81 -11.25 14.80 2.93
N GLY A 82 -11.62 16.03 2.53
CA GLY A 82 -10.78 16.87 1.68
C GLY A 82 -9.40 17.11 2.29
N LYS A 83 -9.33 17.35 3.60
CA LYS A 83 -8.04 17.47 4.28
C LYS A 83 -7.23 16.19 4.22
N ILE A 84 -7.84 15.05 4.56
CA ILE A 84 -7.13 13.76 4.59
C ILE A 84 -6.59 13.39 3.21
N ALA A 85 -7.35 13.67 2.14
CA ALA A 85 -6.90 13.45 0.77
C ALA A 85 -5.64 14.25 0.39
N THR A 86 -5.34 15.36 1.08
CA THR A 86 -4.12 16.15 0.89
C THR A 86 -2.94 15.67 1.75
N LEU A 87 -3.17 14.77 2.71
CA LEU A 87 -2.11 14.24 3.57
C LEU A 87 -1.41 13.06 2.90
N SER A 88 -0.10 12.93 3.15
CA SER A 88 0.61 11.70 2.83
C SER A 88 0.35 10.63 3.89
N ALA A 89 0.48 9.36 3.49
CA ALA A 89 0.39 8.23 4.43
C ALA A 89 1.42 8.32 5.57
N GLU A 90 2.61 8.88 5.29
CA GLU A 90 3.64 9.12 6.30
C GLU A 90 3.24 10.23 7.28
N SER A 91 2.65 11.32 6.79
CA SER A 91 2.10 12.37 7.65
C SER A 91 0.96 11.85 8.52
N VAL A 92 0.08 11.00 7.99
CA VAL A 92 -0.97 10.37 8.80
C VAL A 92 -0.36 9.49 9.88
N LYS A 93 0.52 8.55 9.53
CA LYS A 93 1.18 7.66 10.50
C LYS A 93 1.92 8.41 11.61
N LYS A 94 2.61 9.51 11.26
CA LYS A 94 3.33 10.34 12.23
C LYS A 94 2.40 11.08 13.20
N ASN A 95 1.20 11.46 12.74
CA ASN A 95 0.21 12.17 13.54
C ASN A 95 -0.81 11.24 14.21
N THR A 96 -0.73 9.93 13.97
CA THR A 96 -1.51 8.93 14.70
C THR A 96 -0.88 8.68 16.07
N LYS A 97 -1.65 8.91 17.14
CA LYS A 97 -1.30 8.49 18.50
C LYS A 97 -2.40 7.59 19.03
N GLU A 98 -2.02 6.41 19.53
CA GLU A 98 -2.96 5.43 20.12
C GLU A 98 -4.13 5.06 19.19
N GLY A 99 -3.88 5.05 17.88
CA GLY A 99 -4.91 4.74 16.87
C GLY A 99 -5.76 5.93 16.45
N ILE A 100 -5.58 7.12 17.03
CA ILE A 100 -6.34 8.33 16.72
C ILE A 100 -5.47 9.35 15.97
N ILE A 101 -6.04 9.98 14.95
CA ILE A 101 -5.45 11.04 14.14
C ILE A 101 -6.14 12.34 14.50
N MET A 102 -5.36 13.30 15.00
CA MET A 102 -5.85 14.64 15.30
C MET A 102 -5.67 15.54 14.09
N LEU A 103 -6.76 16.16 13.63
CA LEU A 103 -6.77 17.14 12.55
C LEU A 103 -7.29 18.48 13.07
N THR A 104 -6.57 19.57 12.78
CA THR A 104 -7.06 20.92 13.04
C THR A 104 -7.54 21.56 11.73
N LEU A 105 -8.82 21.93 11.67
CA LEU A 105 -9.45 22.56 10.51
C LEU A 105 -10.28 23.77 10.97
N ASN A 106 -10.01 24.94 10.41
CA ASN A 106 -10.72 26.19 10.74
C ASN A 106 -10.80 26.47 12.25
N GLY A 107 -9.73 26.16 12.99
CA GLY A 107 -9.66 26.36 14.44
C GLY A 107 -10.41 25.32 15.28
N LYS A 108 -11.00 24.29 14.66
CA LYS A 108 -11.60 23.13 15.34
C LYS A 108 -10.68 21.93 15.25
N GLU A 109 -10.69 21.09 16.28
CA GLU A 109 -9.98 19.81 16.31
C GLU A 109 -10.94 18.65 16.06
N TYR A 110 -10.50 17.70 15.24
CA TYR A 110 -11.21 16.48 14.87
C TYR A 110 -10.33 15.29 15.21
N ALA A 111 -10.92 14.25 15.78
CA ALA A 111 -10.24 13.06 16.26
C ALA A 111 -10.75 11.84 15.49
N LEU A 112 -10.01 11.43 14.46
CA LEU A 112 -10.41 10.32 13.61
C LEU A 112 -9.72 9.03 14.02
N GLU A 113 -10.46 7.93 14.04
CA GLU A 113 -9.86 6.61 14.13
C GLU A 113 -9.03 6.33 12.87
N SER A 114 -7.78 5.90 13.06
CA SER A 114 -6.89 5.47 11.98
C SER A 114 -7.46 4.30 11.18
N SER A 115 -8.32 3.48 11.81
CA SER A 115 -9.04 2.40 11.15
C SER A 115 -10.04 2.87 10.07
N TRP A 116 -10.37 4.17 10.05
CA TRP A 116 -11.25 4.75 9.04
C TRP A 116 -10.47 5.24 7.81
N ILE A 117 -9.14 5.16 7.84
CA ILE A 117 -8.28 5.63 6.76
C ILE A 117 -7.55 4.45 6.14
N GLU A 118 -7.74 4.27 4.84
CA GLU A 118 -7.09 3.24 4.05
C GLU A 118 -6.04 3.88 3.12
N GLU A 119 -4.82 3.35 3.15
CA GLU A 119 -3.79 3.72 2.18
C GLU A 119 -4.10 3.02 0.84
N ARG A 120 -4.38 3.82 -0.19
CA ARG A 120 -4.57 3.32 -1.54
C ARG A 120 -3.30 3.47 -2.35
N VAL A 121 -2.90 2.37 -2.95
CA VAL A 121 -1.85 2.35 -3.98
C VAL A 121 -2.51 1.98 -5.30
N GLU A 122 -2.48 2.89 -6.26
CA GLU A 122 -3.00 2.66 -7.61
C GLU A 122 -1.84 2.26 -8.52
N ALA A 123 -2.07 1.20 -9.31
CA ALA A 123 -1.10 0.73 -10.29
C ALA A 123 -0.93 1.75 -11.42
N PRO A 124 0.25 1.84 -12.04
CA PRO A 124 0.40 2.57 -13.30
C PRO A 124 -0.52 1.97 -14.38
N GLU A 125 -0.85 2.76 -15.39
CA GLU A 125 -1.71 2.32 -16.49
C GLU A 125 -1.10 1.10 -17.20
N GLY A 126 -1.93 0.08 -17.46
CA GLY A 126 -1.51 -1.17 -18.09
C GLY A 126 -0.75 -2.13 -17.16
N PHE A 127 -0.68 -1.84 -15.86
CA PHE A 127 -0.16 -2.76 -14.85
C PHE A 127 -1.28 -3.29 -13.96
N THR A 128 -1.17 -4.56 -13.61
CA THR A 128 -2.00 -5.20 -12.59
C THR A 128 -1.25 -5.19 -11.26
N LYS A 129 -1.97 -4.86 -10.18
CA LYS A 129 -1.45 -4.87 -8.82
C LYS A 129 -2.05 -6.00 -8.01
N ILE A 130 -1.21 -6.78 -7.34
CA ILE A 130 -1.62 -7.75 -6.32
C ILE A 130 -1.03 -7.31 -4.97
N GLN A 131 -1.88 -7.17 -3.96
CA GLN A 131 -1.47 -6.85 -2.60
C GLN A 131 -1.04 -8.13 -1.86
N PHE A 132 -0.01 -8.04 -1.03
CA PHE A 132 0.35 -9.08 -0.06
C PHE A 132 0.65 -8.44 1.30
N SER A 133 0.82 -9.26 2.33
CA SER A 133 0.94 -8.81 3.73
C SER A 133 2.03 -7.75 4.00
N LYS A 134 3.09 -7.69 3.19
CA LYS A 134 4.24 -6.77 3.38
C LYS A 134 4.49 -5.82 2.23
N GLY A 135 3.58 -5.73 1.26
CA GLY A 135 3.77 -4.86 0.11
C GLY A 135 2.80 -5.16 -1.01
N TYR A 136 3.23 -4.94 -2.23
CA TYR A 136 2.47 -5.32 -3.40
C TYR A 136 3.37 -5.71 -4.56
N ILE A 137 2.78 -6.40 -5.51
CA ILE A 137 3.38 -6.88 -6.74
C ILE A 137 2.75 -6.11 -7.88
N LEU A 138 3.57 -5.59 -8.79
CA LEU A 138 3.16 -5.01 -10.06
C LEU A 138 3.66 -5.90 -11.20
N PHE A 139 2.78 -6.16 -12.15
CA PHE A 139 3.12 -6.88 -13.37
C PHE A 139 2.29 -6.37 -14.53
N LYS A 140 2.76 -6.63 -15.75
CA LYS A 140 2.04 -6.32 -16.98
C LYS A 140 1.61 -7.64 -17.62
N GLU A 141 0.32 -7.77 -17.92
CA GLU A 141 -0.13 -8.86 -18.79
C GLU A 141 0.37 -8.54 -20.20
N GLU A 142 1.18 -9.45 -20.76
CA GLU A 142 1.63 -9.39 -22.16
C GLU A 142 0.52 -9.87 -23.11
#